data_AF-A0A1A0JYC0-F1
#
_entry.id   AF-A0A1A0JYC0-F1
#
_cell.length_a   1.000
_cell.length_b   1.000
_cell.length_c   1.000
_cell.angle_alpha   90.00
_cell.angle_beta   90.00
_cell.angle_gamma   90.00
#
_symmetry.space_group_name_H-M   'P 1'
#
loop_
_entity.id
_entity.type
_entity.pdbx_description
1 polymer ?
#
loop_
_entity_poly.entity_id
_entity_poly.type
_entity_poly.pdbx_seq_one_letter_code
_entity_poly.pdbx_strand_id
1 'polypeptide(L)'
;MAPNAAQKALLRRLCAVSAQTRAQLDTARTDWETGVLAEPSWFARLDALMKRSAALAELGHAGGIPQRWIDLARQQGERGTGWRTPQRWPVPQPVQRARLIDDLAAEARDLSDLVAVHAAYRSRARSDEPDSLRTRIEARAAVRHERLTSIAALLDLIGPERDRIRPAPDPVWARALAATVRERDPHLLAQQWRAHAEHEPASVAAYRLLTDHGDIDFTGDHAITPLPAAMVEHITAALRLPPGLAGHGLDLGAATDNAVTAALGESRCLELPALTAGDEQHVGGAPARTHRHNGPSP
;
A
#
# COMPACT_ATOMS: atom_id res chain seq x y z
N MET A 1 -15.81 21.95 -9.76
CA MET A 1 -14.79 20.98 -10.21
C MET A 1 -15.47 19.69 -10.62
N ALA A 2 -14.91 19.01 -11.60
CA ALA A 2 -15.34 17.67 -12.03
C ALA A 2 -14.16 16.70 -11.87
N PRO A 3 -14.40 15.40 -11.64
CA PRO A 3 -13.34 14.41 -11.55
C PRO A 3 -12.58 14.26 -12.86
N ASN A 4 -11.28 13.96 -12.76
CA ASN A 4 -10.46 13.58 -13.90
C ASN A 4 -10.85 12.18 -14.43
N ALA A 5 -10.19 11.72 -15.50
CA ALA A 5 -10.51 10.44 -16.13
C ALA A 5 -10.29 9.22 -15.21
N ALA A 6 -9.17 9.18 -14.49
CA ALA A 6 -8.84 8.11 -13.55
C ALA A 6 -9.85 8.05 -12.39
N GLN A 7 -10.20 9.21 -11.81
CA GLN A 7 -11.19 9.31 -10.75
C GLN A 7 -12.58 8.85 -11.21
N LYS A 8 -12.99 9.20 -12.44
CA LYS A 8 -14.25 8.69 -13.03
C LYS A 8 -14.23 7.18 -13.21
N ALA A 9 -13.12 6.61 -13.66
CA ALA A 9 -12.97 5.16 -13.83
C ALA A 9 -13.09 4.44 -12.48
N LEU A 10 -12.39 4.93 -11.44
CA LEU A 10 -12.46 4.38 -10.09
C LEU A 10 -13.88 4.45 -9.51
N LEU A 11 -14.56 5.61 -9.63
CA LEU A 11 -15.94 5.78 -9.16
C LEU A 11 -16.92 4.86 -9.89
N ARG A 12 -16.75 4.68 -11.20
CA ARG A 12 -17.54 3.72 -11.99
C ARG A 12 -17.32 2.30 -11.48
N ARG A 13 -16.08 1.90 -11.19
CA ARG A 13 -15.81 0.57 -10.65
C ARG A 13 -16.42 0.38 -9.27
N LEU A 14 -16.32 1.37 -8.40
CA LEU A 14 -16.95 1.34 -7.08
C LEU A 14 -18.47 1.15 -7.16
N CYS A 15 -19.12 1.86 -8.10
CA CYS A 15 -20.53 1.66 -8.39
C CYS A 15 -20.83 0.23 -8.85
N ALA A 16 -19.99 -0.36 -9.71
CA ALA A 16 -20.18 -1.72 -10.20
C ALA A 16 -20.02 -2.76 -9.08
N VAL A 17 -19.00 -2.65 -8.23
CA VAL A 17 -18.78 -3.55 -7.08
C VAL A 17 -19.91 -3.41 -6.06
N SER A 18 -20.41 -2.19 -5.82
CA SER A 18 -21.56 -1.97 -4.94
C SER A 18 -22.84 -2.59 -5.50
N ALA A 19 -23.07 -2.53 -6.82
CA ALA A 19 -24.18 -3.20 -7.48
C ALA A 19 -24.06 -4.74 -7.39
N GLN A 20 -22.86 -5.30 -7.56
CA GLN A 20 -22.61 -6.73 -7.37
C GLN A 20 -22.90 -7.17 -5.93
N THR A 21 -22.47 -6.37 -4.94
CA THR A 21 -22.74 -6.61 -3.51
C THR A 21 -24.24 -6.66 -3.25
N ARG A 22 -24.99 -5.68 -3.76
CA ARG A 22 -26.45 -5.68 -3.66
C ARG A 22 -27.08 -6.91 -4.31
N ALA A 23 -26.70 -7.24 -5.55
CA ALA A 23 -27.26 -8.39 -6.25
C ALA A 23 -27.06 -9.68 -5.45
N GLN A 24 -25.88 -9.86 -4.86
CA GLN A 24 -25.55 -11.01 -4.01
C GLN A 24 -26.43 -11.08 -2.74
N LEU A 25 -26.78 -9.94 -2.15
CA LEU A 25 -27.69 -9.84 -1.01
C LEU A 25 -29.16 -10.07 -1.41
N ASP A 26 -29.59 -9.51 -2.54
CA ASP A 26 -30.95 -9.68 -3.07
C ASP A 26 -31.21 -11.16 -3.44
N THR A 27 -30.22 -11.85 -4.02
CA THR A 27 -30.26 -13.31 -4.25
C THR A 27 -30.38 -14.08 -2.93
N ALA A 28 -29.53 -13.79 -1.94
CA ALA A 28 -29.58 -14.48 -0.65
C ALA A 28 -30.91 -14.30 0.08
N ARG A 29 -31.52 -13.13 -0.04
CA ARG A 29 -32.85 -12.87 0.49
C ARG A 29 -33.91 -13.76 -0.18
N THR A 30 -33.84 -13.89 -1.50
CA THR A 30 -34.76 -14.74 -2.27
C THR A 30 -34.57 -16.23 -1.92
N ASP A 31 -33.33 -16.67 -1.78
CA ASP A 31 -32.98 -18.04 -1.37
C ASP A 31 -33.51 -18.34 0.04
N TRP A 32 -33.35 -17.39 0.97
CA TRP A 32 -33.91 -17.50 2.31
C TRP A 32 -35.45 -17.61 2.31
N GLU A 33 -36.12 -16.76 1.53
CA GLU A 33 -37.58 -16.77 1.39
C GLU A 33 -38.11 -18.08 0.76
N THR A 34 -37.28 -18.77 -0.04
CA THR A 34 -37.60 -20.06 -0.68
C THR A 34 -37.09 -21.28 0.10
N GLY A 35 -36.47 -21.09 1.26
CA GLY A 35 -35.97 -22.16 2.12
C GLY A 35 -34.65 -22.80 1.67
N VAL A 36 -33.92 -22.14 0.77
CA VAL A 36 -32.59 -22.56 0.31
C VAL A 36 -31.53 -21.99 1.26
N LEU A 37 -30.67 -22.88 1.80
CA LEU A 37 -29.54 -22.47 2.63
C LEU A 37 -28.40 -21.91 1.77
N ALA A 38 -27.84 -20.77 2.19
CA ALA A 38 -26.68 -20.19 1.52
C ALA A 38 -25.46 -21.12 1.62
N GLU A 39 -24.80 -21.38 0.50
CA GLU A 39 -23.55 -22.15 0.49
C GLU A 39 -22.42 -21.41 1.22
N PRO A 40 -21.44 -22.10 1.83
CA PRO A 40 -20.28 -21.46 2.46
C PRO A 40 -19.51 -20.50 1.53
N SER A 41 -19.48 -20.80 0.23
CA SER A 41 -18.85 -19.97 -0.81
C SER A 41 -19.52 -18.60 -0.98
N TRP A 42 -20.79 -18.46 -0.59
CA TRP A 42 -21.55 -17.22 -0.66
C TRP A 42 -20.98 -16.16 0.30
N PHE A 43 -20.70 -16.55 1.55
CA PHE A 43 -20.14 -15.65 2.56
C PHE A 43 -18.76 -15.14 2.15
N ALA A 44 -17.91 -16.03 1.63
CA ALA A 44 -16.59 -15.66 1.13
C ALA A 44 -16.66 -14.66 -0.05
N ARG A 45 -17.61 -14.86 -0.98
CA ARG A 45 -17.85 -13.92 -2.09
C ARG A 45 -18.35 -12.56 -1.61
N LEU A 46 -19.28 -12.55 -0.66
CA LEU A 46 -19.80 -11.30 -0.10
C LEU A 46 -18.69 -10.52 0.64
N ASP A 47 -17.91 -11.20 1.48
CA ASP A 47 -16.77 -10.60 2.18
C ASP A 47 -15.73 -10.03 1.19
N ALA A 48 -15.42 -10.76 0.12
CA ALA A 48 -14.54 -10.27 -0.93
C ALA A 48 -15.08 -9.01 -1.62
N LEU A 49 -16.38 -8.95 -1.93
CA LEU A 49 -17.03 -7.78 -2.51
C LEU A 49 -16.99 -6.57 -1.56
N MET A 50 -17.25 -6.78 -0.27
CA MET A 50 -17.19 -5.74 0.75
C MET A 50 -15.75 -5.20 0.91
N LYS A 51 -14.75 -6.08 0.96
CA LYS A 51 -13.33 -5.70 1.02
C LYS A 51 -12.89 -4.93 -0.21
N ARG A 52 -13.32 -5.35 -1.42
CA ARG A 52 -13.04 -4.63 -2.67
C ARG A 52 -13.70 -3.24 -2.69
N SER A 53 -14.94 -3.12 -2.24
CA SER A 53 -15.63 -1.82 -2.13
C SER A 53 -14.91 -0.87 -1.15
N ALA A 54 -14.46 -1.39 -0.01
CA ALA A 54 -13.67 -0.63 0.96
C ALA A 54 -12.31 -0.20 0.39
N ALA A 55 -11.59 -1.11 -0.28
CA ALA A 55 -10.31 -0.83 -0.90
C ALA A 55 -10.40 0.21 -2.03
N LEU A 56 -11.45 0.16 -2.87
CA LEU A 56 -11.70 1.17 -3.90
C LEU A 56 -11.96 2.56 -3.30
N ALA A 57 -12.70 2.62 -2.19
CA ALA A 57 -12.94 3.87 -1.50
C ALA A 57 -11.66 4.42 -0.85
N GLU A 58 -10.86 3.56 -0.22
CA GLU A 58 -9.58 3.97 0.38
C GLU A 58 -8.60 4.50 -0.67
N LEU A 59 -8.48 3.81 -1.81
CA LEU A 59 -7.70 4.28 -2.95
C LEU A 59 -8.24 5.60 -3.50
N GLY A 60 -9.56 5.76 -3.54
CA GLY A 60 -10.21 7.02 -3.91
C GLY A 60 -9.85 8.16 -2.98
N HIS A 61 -9.83 7.92 -1.67
CA HIS A 61 -9.42 8.91 -0.67
C HIS A 61 -7.95 9.31 -0.83
N ALA A 62 -7.06 8.33 -0.99
CA ALA A 62 -5.64 8.60 -1.27
C ALA A 62 -5.45 9.39 -2.58
N GLY A 63 -6.27 9.09 -3.60
CA GLY A 63 -6.35 9.80 -4.87
C GLY A 63 -7.08 11.13 -4.86
N GLY A 64 -7.46 11.64 -3.68
CA GLY A 64 -8.09 12.95 -3.51
C GLY A 64 -9.54 13.05 -3.97
N ILE A 65 -10.25 11.92 -4.08
CA ILE A 65 -11.67 11.90 -4.38
C ILE A 65 -12.46 12.28 -3.13
N PRO A 66 -13.31 13.33 -3.18
CA PRO A 66 -14.16 13.72 -2.06
C PRO A 66 -15.13 12.59 -1.63
N GLN A 67 -15.36 12.44 -0.33
CA GLN A 67 -16.26 11.44 0.24
C GLN A 67 -17.65 11.46 -0.42
N ARG A 68 -18.21 12.64 -0.68
CA ARG A 68 -19.52 12.80 -1.35
C ARG A 68 -19.58 12.17 -2.73
N TRP A 69 -18.48 12.12 -3.46
CA TRP A 69 -18.44 11.49 -4.78
C TRP A 69 -18.33 9.97 -4.66
N ILE A 70 -17.56 9.48 -3.69
CA ILE A 70 -17.48 8.06 -3.32
C ILE A 70 -18.86 7.55 -2.86
N ASP A 71 -19.54 8.30 -2.00
CA ASP A 71 -20.89 7.97 -1.51
C ASP A 71 -21.91 7.96 -2.65
N LEU A 72 -21.82 8.92 -3.58
CA LEU A 72 -22.68 8.92 -4.77
C LEU A 72 -22.50 7.64 -5.59
N ALA A 73 -21.25 7.22 -5.83
CA ALA A 73 -20.96 5.99 -6.56
C ALA A 73 -21.50 4.75 -5.85
N ARG A 74 -21.29 4.62 -4.54
CA ARG A 74 -21.87 3.53 -3.75
C ARG A 74 -23.39 3.53 -3.83
N GLN A 75 -24.04 4.66 -3.56
CA GLN A 75 -25.49 4.77 -3.58
C GLN A 75 -26.09 4.45 -4.96
N GLN A 76 -25.44 4.82 -6.07
CA GLN A 76 -25.90 4.44 -7.41
C GLN A 76 -25.81 2.93 -7.63
N GLY A 77 -24.72 2.30 -7.17
CA GLY A 77 -24.56 0.86 -7.23
C GLY A 77 -25.56 0.12 -6.35
N GLU A 78 -25.72 0.57 -5.11
CA GLU A 78 -26.71 0.08 -4.16
C GLU A 78 -28.15 0.31 -4.62
N ARG A 79 -28.44 1.24 -5.55
CA ARG A 79 -29.78 1.38 -6.15
C ARG A 79 -29.96 0.53 -7.40
N GLY A 80 -28.91 -0.12 -7.91
CA GLY A 80 -28.96 -0.91 -9.14
C GLY A 80 -29.14 -0.08 -10.41
N THR A 81 -28.94 1.24 -10.36
CA THR A 81 -29.17 2.12 -11.53
C THR A 81 -28.04 2.09 -12.56
N GLY A 82 -26.94 1.40 -12.24
CA GLY A 82 -25.68 1.46 -12.96
C GLY A 82 -25.00 2.82 -12.84
N TRP A 83 -23.76 2.90 -13.31
CA TRP A 83 -23.02 4.15 -13.33
C TRP A 83 -23.60 5.10 -14.37
N ARG A 84 -24.10 6.26 -13.93
CA ARG A 84 -24.46 7.37 -14.81
C ARG A 84 -23.74 8.61 -14.32
N THR A 85 -22.86 9.14 -15.17
CA THR A 85 -22.14 10.38 -14.87
C THR A 85 -23.17 11.46 -14.54
N PRO A 86 -23.14 12.03 -13.33
CA PRO A 86 -24.14 13.01 -12.93
C PRO A 86 -24.01 14.27 -13.79
N GLN A 87 -25.13 14.84 -14.21
CA GLN A 87 -25.16 16.11 -14.95
C GLN A 87 -24.56 17.24 -14.11
N ARG A 88 -24.72 17.16 -12.77
CA ARG A 88 -24.06 18.03 -11.81
C ARG A 88 -23.46 17.20 -10.68
N TRP A 89 -22.14 17.31 -10.52
CA TRP A 89 -21.45 16.67 -9.40
C TRP A 89 -21.88 17.29 -8.08
N PRO A 90 -22.05 16.50 -7.00
CA PRO A 90 -22.22 17.03 -5.66
C PRO A 90 -21.09 18.00 -5.33
N VAL A 91 -21.40 19.06 -4.58
CA VAL A 91 -20.38 19.99 -4.11
C VAL A 91 -19.32 19.20 -3.32
N PRO A 92 -18.05 19.21 -3.76
CA PRO A 92 -17.00 18.43 -3.15
C PRO A 92 -16.72 18.95 -1.74
N GLN A 93 -16.45 18.04 -0.79
CA GLN A 93 -15.86 18.45 0.47
C GLN A 93 -14.41 18.93 0.23
N PRO A 94 -13.88 19.83 1.08
CA PRO A 94 -12.46 20.19 1.03
C PRO A 94 -11.58 18.95 1.14
N VAL A 95 -10.64 18.80 0.21
CA VAL A 95 -9.60 17.76 0.23
C VAL A 95 -8.27 18.44 0.52
N GLN A 96 -7.52 17.92 1.50
CA GLN A 96 -6.21 18.46 1.89
C GLN A 96 -5.14 18.01 0.88
N ARG A 97 -5.15 18.58 -0.33
CA ARG A 97 -4.27 18.16 -1.44
C ARG A 97 -2.78 18.13 -1.07
N ALA A 98 -2.30 19.15 -0.35
CA ALA A 98 -0.91 19.21 0.10
C ALA A 98 -0.53 18.00 0.96
N ARG A 99 -1.40 17.62 1.91
CA ARG A 99 -1.21 16.43 2.75
C ARG A 99 -1.20 15.14 1.94
N LEU A 100 -2.08 15.01 0.94
CA LEU A 100 -2.08 13.82 0.06
C LEU A 100 -0.79 13.69 -0.75
N ILE A 101 -0.21 14.82 -1.19
CA ILE A 101 1.08 14.84 -1.87
C ILE A 101 2.21 14.45 -0.90
N ASP A 102 2.16 14.93 0.35
CA ASP A 102 3.14 14.56 1.38
C ASP A 102 3.06 13.07 1.76
N ASP A 103 1.84 12.53 1.87
CA ASP A 103 1.58 11.10 2.10
C ASP A 103 2.11 10.27 0.90
N LEU A 104 1.87 10.71 -0.34
CA LEU A 104 2.40 10.05 -1.53
C LEU A 104 3.93 10.10 -1.61
N ALA A 105 4.54 11.22 -1.21
CA ALA A 105 6.00 11.34 -1.11
C ALA A 105 6.59 10.43 -0.02
N ALA A 106 5.88 10.22 1.09
CA ALA A 106 6.28 9.25 2.11
C ALA A 106 6.24 7.81 1.56
N GLU A 107 5.19 7.45 0.83
CA GLU A 107 5.12 6.13 0.20
C GLU A 107 6.21 5.87 -0.85
N ALA A 108 6.58 6.91 -1.61
CA ALA A 108 7.69 6.83 -2.56
C ALA A 108 9.05 6.59 -1.87
N ARG A 109 9.24 7.19 -0.69
CA ARG A 109 10.42 6.95 0.15
C ARG A 109 10.44 5.53 0.71
N ASP A 110 9.30 5.03 1.21
CA ASP A 110 9.20 3.66 1.70
C ASP A 110 9.49 2.62 0.60
N LEU A 111 9.04 2.88 -0.64
CA LEU A 111 9.41 2.07 -1.79
C LEU A 111 10.92 2.13 -2.05
N SER A 112 11.51 3.33 -2.00
CA SER A 112 12.94 3.57 -2.22
C SER A 112 13.83 2.86 -1.18
N ASP A 113 13.47 2.90 0.11
CA ASP A 113 14.19 2.17 1.16
C ASP A 113 14.07 0.65 0.98
N LEU A 114 12.87 0.14 0.68
CA LEU A 114 12.66 -1.28 0.39
C LEU A 114 13.57 -1.78 -0.75
N VAL A 115 13.62 -1.06 -1.88
CA VAL A 115 14.47 -1.47 -3.02
C VAL A 115 15.96 -1.27 -2.72
N ALA A 116 16.33 -0.27 -1.92
CA ALA A 116 17.72 -0.04 -1.52
C ALA A 116 18.22 -1.15 -0.58
N VAL A 117 17.44 -1.52 0.43
CA VAL A 117 17.71 -2.65 1.32
C VAL A 117 17.80 -3.94 0.51
N HIS A 118 16.87 -4.16 -0.43
CA HIS A 118 16.90 -5.32 -1.30
C HIS A 118 18.17 -5.38 -2.16
N ALA A 119 18.53 -4.29 -2.84
CA ALA A 119 19.74 -4.21 -3.67
C ALA A 119 21.02 -4.44 -2.84
N ALA A 120 21.12 -3.79 -1.68
CA ALA A 120 22.26 -3.95 -0.79
C ALA A 120 22.39 -5.38 -0.27
N TYR A 121 21.27 -5.97 0.19
CA TYR A 121 21.26 -7.34 0.68
C TYR A 121 21.70 -8.32 -0.41
N ARG A 122 21.14 -8.19 -1.62
CA ARG A 122 21.51 -9.04 -2.78
C ARG A 122 22.97 -8.86 -3.22
N SER A 123 23.54 -7.67 -3.05
CA SER A 123 24.94 -7.40 -3.41
C SER A 123 25.95 -8.04 -2.44
N ARG A 124 25.55 -8.34 -1.19
CA ARG A 124 26.45 -8.83 -0.12
C ARG A 124 26.15 -10.26 0.32
N ALA A 125 24.89 -10.66 0.32
CA ALA A 125 24.46 -11.95 0.84
C ALA A 125 24.88 -13.09 -0.09
N ARG A 126 25.66 -14.03 0.45
CA ARG A 126 25.94 -15.31 -0.18
C ARG A 126 24.72 -16.21 0.02
N SER A 127 23.78 -16.18 -0.93
CA SER A 127 22.80 -17.24 -1.29
C SER A 127 22.02 -18.07 -0.23
N ASP A 128 22.08 -17.79 1.07
CA ASP A 128 21.53 -18.72 2.09
C ASP A 128 20.02 -18.52 2.35
N GLU A 129 19.42 -17.40 1.92
CA GLU A 129 17.98 -17.16 2.11
C GLU A 129 17.12 -17.82 1.02
N PRO A 130 15.90 -18.29 1.36
CA PRO A 130 15.00 -18.89 0.40
C PRO A 130 14.63 -17.97 -0.76
N ASP A 131 14.66 -18.51 -1.98
CA ASP A 131 14.21 -17.82 -3.20
C ASP A 131 12.76 -17.29 -3.08
N SER A 132 11.92 -17.94 -2.26
CA SER A 132 10.54 -17.50 -2.00
C SER A 132 10.46 -16.13 -1.32
N LEU A 133 11.41 -15.78 -0.44
CA LEU A 133 11.46 -14.46 0.19
C LEU A 133 11.88 -13.37 -0.80
N ARG A 134 12.82 -13.70 -1.71
CA ARG A 134 13.20 -12.81 -2.82
C ARG A 134 11.98 -12.45 -3.67
N THR A 135 11.27 -13.46 -4.18
CA THR A 135 10.09 -13.26 -5.02
C THR A 135 9.01 -12.44 -4.30
N ARG A 136 8.82 -12.63 -2.99
CA ARG A 136 7.87 -11.84 -2.20
C ARG A 136 8.24 -10.36 -2.14
N ILE A 137 9.51 -10.02 -1.92
CA ILE A 137 9.95 -8.62 -1.89
C ILE A 137 9.77 -7.97 -3.26
N GLU A 138 10.19 -8.64 -4.33
CA GLU A 138 10.07 -8.11 -5.69
C GLU A 138 8.61 -7.88 -6.07
N ALA A 139 7.72 -8.85 -5.78
CA ALA A 139 6.29 -8.69 -5.98
C ALA A 139 5.70 -7.55 -5.14
N ARG A 140 6.13 -7.39 -3.89
CA ARG A 140 5.66 -6.31 -3.01
C ARG A 140 6.13 -4.94 -3.50
N ALA A 141 7.36 -4.84 -4.01
CA ALA A 141 7.88 -3.61 -4.62
C ALA A 141 7.06 -3.24 -5.85
N ALA A 142 6.70 -4.22 -6.70
CA ALA A 142 5.84 -4.02 -7.86
C ALA A 142 4.45 -3.49 -7.47
N VAL A 143 3.76 -4.14 -6.52
CA VAL A 143 2.43 -3.69 -6.06
C VAL A 143 2.49 -2.29 -5.45
N ARG A 144 3.52 -1.99 -4.65
CA ARG A 144 3.73 -0.64 -4.09
C ARG A 144 3.92 0.41 -5.19
N HIS A 145 4.72 0.10 -6.20
CA HIS A 145 4.94 0.98 -7.36
C HIS A 145 3.64 1.23 -8.13
N GLU A 146 2.89 0.17 -8.45
CA GLU A 146 1.59 0.30 -9.13
C GLU A 146 0.62 1.15 -8.32
N ARG A 147 0.51 0.92 -7.02
CA ARG A 147 -0.33 1.72 -6.13
C ARG A 147 0.08 3.20 -6.13
N LEU A 148 1.38 3.48 -6.02
CA LEU A 148 1.93 4.83 -6.02
C LEU A 148 1.58 5.57 -7.32
N THR A 149 1.81 4.92 -8.47
CA THR A 149 1.52 5.50 -9.78
C THR A 149 0.01 5.66 -10.04
N SER A 150 -0.83 4.76 -9.53
CA SER A 150 -2.28 4.91 -9.58
C SER A 150 -2.78 6.09 -8.75
N ILE A 151 -2.22 6.32 -7.55
CA ILE A 151 -2.58 7.51 -6.74
C ILE A 151 -2.13 8.79 -7.43
N ALA A 152 -0.93 8.81 -7.99
CA ALA A 152 -0.47 9.97 -8.77
C ALA A 152 -1.38 10.28 -9.96
N ALA A 153 -1.87 9.26 -10.68
CA ALA A 153 -2.85 9.43 -11.75
C ALA A 153 -4.20 9.94 -11.22
N LEU A 154 -4.66 9.45 -10.07
CA LEU A 154 -5.89 9.92 -9.44
C LEU A 154 -5.78 11.38 -8.97
N LEU A 155 -4.63 11.79 -8.45
CA LEU A 155 -4.37 13.17 -8.02
C LEU A 155 -4.18 14.13 -9.20
N ASP A 156 -3.89 13.62 -10.41
CA ASP A 156 -3.57 14.42 -11.60
C ASP A 156 -2.48 15.46 -11.28
N LEU A 157 -1.33 14.95 -10.85
CA LEU A 157 -0.22 15.78 -10.37
C LEU A 157 0.29 16.71 -11.47
N ILE A 158 0.44 17.99 -11.13
CA ILE A 158 1.10 18.97 -11.99
C ILE A 158 2.62 18.96 -11.77
N GLY A 159 3.39 19.56 -12.68
CA GLY A 159 4.87 19.55 -12.65
C GLY A 159 5.49 19.79 -11.27
N PRO A 160 5.21 20.92 -10.60
CA PRO A 160 5.78 21.21 -9.28
C PRO A 160 5.41 20.20 -8.20
N GLU A 161 4.20 19.63 -8.24
CA GLU A 161 3.77 18.61 -7.28
C GLU A 161 4.45 17.27 -7.57
N ARG A 162 4.58 16.93 -8.86
CA ARG A 162 5.28 15.75 -9.32
C ARG A 162 6.76 15.78 -8.91
N ASP A 163 7.41 16.93 -9.01
CA ASP A 163 8.82 17.10 -8.68
C ASP A 163 9.12 16.99 -7.17
N ARG A 164 8.11 17.10 -6.29
CA ARG A 164 8.26 16.82 -4.85
C ARG A 164 8.39 15.33 -4.54
N ILE A 165 7.97 14.48 -5.46
CA ILE A 165 7.89 13.01 -5.30
C ILE A 165 8.94 12.34 -6.17
N ARG A 166 9.10 12.86 -7.39
CA ARG A 166 9.96 12.27 -8.40
C ARG A 166 11.43 12.30 -7.94
N PRO A 167 12.14 11.16 -7.95
CA PRO A 167 13.59 11.18 -7.77
C PRO A 167 14.24 11.95 -8.92
N ALA A 168 15.37 12.62 -8.66
CA ALA A 168 16.07 13.39 -9.71
C ALA A 168 16.25 12.54 -10.99
N PRO A 169 16.17 13.14 -12.19
CA PRO A 169 16.33 12.40 -13.44
C PRO A 169 17.73 11.79 -13.66
N ASP A 170 18.73 12.18 -12.86
CA ASP A 170 20.12 11.67 -12.90
C ASP A 170 20.30 10.47 -11.94
N PRO A 171 21.09 9.43 -12.26
CA PRO A 171 21.49 8.37 -11.31
C PRO A 171 22.10 8.84 -9.97
N VAL A 172 22.28 10.15 -9.74
CA VAL A 172 22.50 10.74 -8.40
C VAL A 172 21.57 10.15 -7.34
N TRP A 173 20.28 9.98 -7.60
CA TRP A 173 19.35 9.39 -6.61
C TRP A 173 19.78 7.97 -6.20
N ALA A 174 20.24 7.16 -7.16
CA ALA A 174 20.68 5.80 -6.91
C ALA A 174 21.98 5.77 -6.11
N ARG A 175 22.89 6.73 -6.35
CA ARG A 175 24.12 6.90 -5.54
C ARG A 175 23.81 7.32 -4.11
N ALA A 176 22.86 8.26 -3.93
CA ALA A 176 22.43 8.71 -2.61
C ALA A 176 21.80 7.56 -1.81
N LEU A 177 20.88 6.80 -2.42
CA LEU A 177 20.31 5.60 -1.79
C LEU A 177 21.36 4.52 -1.53
N ALA A 178 22.28 4.27 -2.48
CA ALA A 178 23.37 3.33 -2.25
C ALA A 178 24.23 3.74 -1.05
N ALA A 179 24.47 5.04 -0.83
CA ALA A 179 25.23 5.52 0.32
C ALA A 179 24.53 5.23 1.65
N THR A 180 23.20 5.35 1.75
CA THR A 180 22.45 5.09 3.01
C THR A 180 22.47 3.62 3.43
N VAL A 181 22.65 2.71 2.48
CA VAL A 181 22.68 1.27 2.73
C VAL A 181 24.10 0.69 2.68
N ARG A 182 25.09 1.43 2.17
CA ARG A 182 26.48 0.97 1.97
C ARG A 182 27.14 0.48 3.25
N GLU A 183 26.95 1.21 4.33
CA GLU A 183 27.65 0.97 5.60
C GLU A 183 26.75 0.28 6.64
N ARG A 184 25.50 -0.06 6.28
CA ARG A 184 24.61 -0.79 7.19
C ARG A 184 25.22 -2.15 7.56
N ASP A 185 25.15 -2.45 8.85
CA ASP A 185 25.58 -3.73 9.41
C ASP A 185 24.87 -4.92 8.70
N PRO A 186 25.59 -6.00 8.34
CA PRO A 186 25.02 -7.13 7.63
C PRO A 186 23.85 -7.83 8.37
N HIS A 187 23.88 -7.93 9.69
CA HIS A 187 22.80 -8.53 10.46
C HIS A 187 21.56 -7.64 10.46
N LEU A 188 21.75 -6.33 10.65
CA LEU A 188 20.66 -5.36 10.55
C LEU A 188 20.04 -5.36 9.15
N LEU A 189 20.87 -5.43 8.10
CA LEU A 189 20.39 -5.49 6.72
C LEU A 189 19.58 -6.76 6.44
N ALA A 190 20.03 -7.92 6.94
CA ALA A 190 19.28 -9.17 6.84
C ALA A 190 17.94 -9.10 7.59
N GLN A 191 17.92 -8.52 8.79
CA GLN A 191 16.71 -8.33 9.59
C GLN A 191 15.70 -7.44 8.86
N GLN A 192 16.14 -6.28 8.35
CA GLN A 192 15.30 -5.35 7.59
C GLN A 192 14.76 -6.00 6.31
N TRP A 193 15.61 -6.75 5.60
CA TRP A 193 15.20 -7.46 4.38
C TRP A 193 14.10 -8.49 4.67
N ARG A 194 14.25 -9.33 5.71
CA ARG A 194 13.20 -10.29 6.11
C ARG A 194 11.93 -9.58 6.57
N ALA A 195 12.05 -8.51 7.35
CA ALA A 195 10.91 -7.70 7.75
C ALA A 195 10.14 -7.17 6.53
N HIS A 196 10.85 -6.66 5.51
CA HIS A 196 10.24 -6.24 4.25
C HIS A 196 9.67 -7.39 3.42
N ALA A 197 10.11 -8.64 3.59
CA ALA A 197 9.54 -9.82 2.93
C ALA A 197 8.29 -10.34 3.65
N GLU A 198 8.25 -10.25 4.97
CA GLU A 198 7.20 -10.82 5.81
C GLU A 198 6.04 -9.85 6.04
N HIS A 199 6.33 -8.56 6.25
CA HIS A 199 5.31 -7.57 6.58
C HIS A 199 4.78 -6.82 5.36
N GLU A 200 3.52 -7.06 5.03
CA GLU A 200 2.78 -6.30 4.03
C GLU A 200 1.88 -5.24 4.67
N PRO A 201 2.01 -3.96 4.31
CA PRO A 201 1.08 -2.93 4.77
C PRO A 201 -0.35 -3.23 4.29
N ALA A 202 -1.34 -2.94 5.12
CA ALA A 202 -2.75 -3.15 4.81
C ALA A 202 -3.19 -2.44 3.51
N SER A 203 -2.68 -1.23 3.26
CA SER A 203 -2.96 -0.45 2.04
C SER A 203 -2.42 -1.11 0.77
N VAL A 204 -1.30 -1.83 0.87
CA VAL A 204 -0.69 -2.60 -0.23
C VAL A 204 -1.47 -3.89 -0.46
N ALA A 205 -1.85 -4.59 0.61
CA ALA A 205 -2.70 -5.79 0.52
C ALA A 205 -4.08 -5.46 -0.08
N ALA A 206 -4.69 -4.33 0.33
CA ALA A 206 -5.93 -3.82 -0.22
C ALA A 206 -5.80 -3.48 -1.71
N TYR A 207 -4.70 -2.83 -2.11
CA TYR A 207 -4.47 -2.54 -3.53
C TYR A 207 -4.25 -3.82 -4.36
N ARG A 208 -3.49 -4.81 -3.84
CA ARG A 208 -3.31 -6.11 -4.50
C ARG A 208 -4.65 -6.82 -4.72
N LEU A 209 -5.54 -6.77 -3.73
CA LEU A 209 -6.89 -7.32 -3.88
C LEU A 209 -7.63 -6.72 -5.09
N LEU A 210 -7.47 -5.41 -5.33
CA LEU A 210 -8.07 -4.72 -6.48
C LEU A 210 -7.43 -5.16 -7.80
N THR A 211 -6.10 -5.27 -7.86
CA THR A 211 -5.41 -5.71 -9.08
C THR A 211 -5.73 -7.15 -9.43
N ASP A 212 -5.78 -8.05 -8.44
CA ASP A 212 -6.12 -9.47 -8.62
C ASP A 212 -7.54 -9.66 -9.20
N HIS A 213 -8.45 -8.71 -8.95
CA HIS A 213 -9.82 -8.72 -9.47
C HIS A 213 -10.03 -7.83 -10.72
N GLY A 214 -8.96 -7.24 -11.26
CA GLY A 214 -9.05 -6.32 -12.40
C GLY A 214 -9.93 -5.10 -12.12
N ASP A 215 -9.89 -4.58 -10.88
CA ASP A 215 -10.69 -3.43 -10.47
C ASP A 215 -10.08 -2.08 -10.91
N ILE A 216 -8.81 -2.07 -11.29
CA ILE A 216 -8.10 -0.86 -11.74
C ILE A 216 -8.14 -0.78 -13.28
N ASP A 217 -8.96 0.14 -13.80
CA ASP A 217 -9.20 0.35 -15.24
C ASP A 217 -8.72 1.73 -15.71
N PHE A 218 -7.56 2.15 -15.19
CA PHE A 218 -6.90 3.39 -15.62
C PHE A 218 -5.39 3.23 -15.53
N THR A 219 -4.67 3.99 -16.35
CA THR A 219 -3.20 3.96 -16.38
C THR A 219 -2.62 4.83 -15.26
N GLY A 220 -1.64 4.29 -14.53
CA GLY A 220 -0.89 5.04 -13.52
C GLY A 220 0.04 6.10 -14.13
N ASP A 221 0.40 7.12 -13.34
CA ASP A 221 1.41 8.11 -13.71
C ASP A 221 2.80 7.53 -13.42
N HIS A 222 3.39 6.84 -14.41
CA HIS A 222 4.74 6.28 -14.26
C HIS A 222 5.86 7.33 -14.25
N ALA A 223 5.53 8.61 -14.45
CA ALA A 223 6.52 9.67 -14.44
C ALA A 223 7.00 10.03 -13.03
N ILE A 224 6.30 9.59 -11.96
CA ILE A 224 6.70 9.87 -10.57
C ILE A 224 7.78 8.96 -10.01
N THR A 225 7.98 7.75 -10.55
CA THR A 225 9.02 6.84 -10.05
C THR A 225 9.41 5.81 -11.12
N PRO A 226 10.71 5.46 -11.25
CA PRO A 226 11.15 4.35 -12.08
C PRO A 226 10.55 3.02 -11.61
N LEU A 227 10.57 2.01 -12.49
CA LEU A 227 10.19 0.65 -12.15
C LEU A 227 11.11 0.08 -11.05
N PRO A 228 10.60 -0.70 -10.09
CA PRO A 228 11.41 -1.24 -8.99
C PRO A 228 12.62 -2.05 -9.46
N ALA A 229 12.49 -2.84 -10.53
CA ALA A 229 13.61 -3.59 -11.11
C ALA A 229 14.74 -2.65 -11.59
N ALA A 230 14.38 -1.60 -12.33
CA ALA A 230 15.34 -0.56 -12.75
C ALA A 230 15.92 0.19 -11.54
N MET A 231 15.14 0.38 -10.47
CA MET A 231 15.65 0.99 -9.24
C MET A 231 16.74 0.11 -8.60
N VAL A 232 16.46 -1.18 -8.44
CA VAL A 232 17.40 -2.17 -7.89
C VAL A 232 18.67 -2.25 -8.73
N GLU A 233 18.55 -2.26 -10.06
CA GLU A 233 19.69 -2.27 -10.99
C GLU A 233 20.60 -1.05 -10.79
N HIS A 234 20.04 0.16 -10.79
CA HIS A 234 20.81 1.39 -10.62
C HIS A 234 21.48 1.48 -9.23
N ILE A 235 20.77 1.09 -8.16
CA ILE A 235 21.34 1.08 -6.80
C ILE A 235 22.46 0.03 -6.71
N THR A 236 22.27 -1.16 -7.28
CA THR A 236 23.29 -2.21 -7.31
C THR A 236 24.53 -1.77 -8.08
N ALA A 237 24.35 -1.08 -9.21
CA ALA A 237 25.46 -0.49 -9.96
C ALA A 237 26.19 0.56 -9.13
N ALA A 238 25.47 1.45 -8.43
CA ALA A 238 26.06 2.46 -7.56
C ALA A 238 26.82 1.85 -6.38
N LEU A 239 26.36 0.73 -5.80
CA LEU A 239 27.03 0.02 -4.71
C LEU A 239 28.40 -0.55 -5.11
N ARG A 240 28.62 -0.86 -6.39
CA ARG A 240 29.91 -1.37 -6.92
C ARG A 240 30.97 -0.28 -7.05
N LEU A 241 30.58 1.00 -7.09
CA LEU A 241 31.52 2.11 -7.21
C LEU A 241 32.32 2.30 -5.90
N PRO A 242 33.60 2.74 -5.98
CA PRO A 242 34.41 3.04 -4.80
C PRO A 242 33.77 4.09 -3.88
N PRO A 243 33.99 4.01 -2.55
CA PRO A 243 33.61 5.08 -1.62
C PRO A 243 34.33 6.37 -2.02
N GLY A 244 33.61 7.49 -2.11
CA GLY A 244 34.17 8.82 -2.44
C GLY A 244 33.71 9.41 -3.78
N LEU A 245 33.37 8.59 -4.78
CA LEU A 245 32.72 9.06 -6.03
C LEU A 245 31.22 9.36 -5.86
N ALA A 246 30.67 9.05 -4.68
CA ALA A 246 29.30 9.40 -4.30
C ALA A 246 29.20 10.78 -3.62
N GLY A 247 30.32 11.40 -3.23
CA GLY A 247 30.33 12.60 -2.37
C GLY A 247 31.20 13.77 -2.83
N HIS A 248 31.94 13.67 -3.94
CA HIS A 248 32.75 14.79 -4.43
C HIS A 248 31.97 15.66 -5.42
N GLY A 249 31.61 16.88 -4.97
CA GLY A 249 31.18 17.96 -5.86
C GLY A 249 29.67 18.04 -6.11
N LEU A 250 28.85 17.83 -5.08
CA LEU A 250 27.43 18.16 -5.14
C LEU A 250 27.24 19.66 -4.86
N ASP A 251 27.70 20.52 -5.77
CA ASP A 251 27.14 21.87 -5.92
C ASP A 251 25.75 21.70 -6.58
N LEU A 252 24.87 21.06 -5.82
CA LEU A 252 23.55 20.62 -6.26
C LEU A 252 22.61 21.79 -6.04
N GLY A 253 22.26 22.49 -7.13
CA GLY A 253 21.20 23.50 -7.10
C GLY A 253 19.90 22.96 -6.47
N ALA A 254 19.00 23.86 -6.07
CA ALA A 254 17.80 23.55 -5.27
C ALA A 254 16.93 22.37 -5.76
N ALA A 255 16.97 22.01 -7.05
CA ALA A 255 16.25 20.84 -7.60
C ALA A 255 16.80 19.49 -7.09
N THR A 256 18.09 19.43 -6.81
CA THR A 256 18.79 18.21 -6.41
C THR A 256 18.86 18.03 -4.90
N ASP A 257 18.93 19.11 -4.12
CA ASP A 257 18.70 19.06 -2.67
C ASP A 257 17.27 18.62 -2.35
N ASN A 258 16.28 19.05 -3.13
CA ASN A 258 14.91 18.54 -3.01
C ASN A 258 14.80 17.05 -3.36
N ALA A 259 15.52 16.57 -4.38
CA ALA A 259 15.49 15.15 -4.75
C ALA A 259 16.24 14.25 -3.77
N VAL A 260 17.35 14.73 -3.21
CA VAL A 260 18.08 14.07 -2.14
C VAL A 260 17.26 14.09 -0.85
N THR A 261 16.63 15.21 -0.48
CA THR A 261 15.70 15.29 0.65
C THR A 261 14.44 14.44 0.41
N ALA A 262 13.93 14.36 -0.82
CA ALA A 262 12.81 13.50 -1.19
C ALA A 262 13.21 12.02 -1.18
N ALA A 263 14.47 11.67 -1.41
CA ALA A 263 14.98 10.30 -1.32
C ALA A 263 15.47 9.91 0.08
N LEU A 264 15.93 10.88 0.89
CA LEU A 264 16.63 10.68 2.16
C LEU A 264 15.87 11.18 3.40
N GLY A 265 14.77 11.93 3.25
CA GLY A 265 14.08 12.61 4.35
C GLY A 265 13.82 11.68 5.53
N GLU A 266 13.80 12.23 6.76
CA GLU A 266 13.89 11.49 8.03
C GLU A 266 13.31 10.07 7.93
N SER A 267 14.22 9.08 7.93
CA SER A 267 13.85 7.68 8.00
C SER A 267 13.03 7.48 9.27
N ARG A 268 11.73 7.24 9.12
CA ARG A 268 10.99 6.59 10.18
C ARG A 268 11.55 5.18 10.23
N CYS A 269 12.50 4.95 11.14
CA CYS A 269 12.75 3.60 11.61
C CYS A 269 11.38 2.98 11.87
N LEU A 270 11.09 1.86 11.22
CA LEU A 270 10.02 0.98 11.68
C LEU A 270 10.28 0.78 13.17
N GLU A 271 9.48 1.41 14.01
CA GLU A 271 9.38 1.03 15.41
C GLU A 271 8.83 -0.40 15.38
N LEU A 272 9.76 -1.35 15.37
CA LEU A 272 9.47 -2.73 15.64
C LEU A 272 8.78 -2.76 17.01
N PRO A 273 7.63 -3.43 17.16
CA PRO A 273 7.14 -3.72 18.49
C PRO A 273 8.27 -4.46 19.21
N ALA A 274 8.71 -3.90 20.35
CA ALA A 274 9.69 -4.56 21.18
C ALA A 274 9.22 -5.99 21.41
N LEU A 275 10.08 -6.96 21.12
CA LEU A 275 9.91 -8.32 21.63
C LEU A 275 9.75 -8.18 23.13
N THR A 276 8.52 -8.28 23.63
CA THR A 276 8.27 -8.45 25.05
C THR A 276 9.00 -9.72 25.43
N ALA A 277 10.13 -9.54 26.11
CA ALA A 277 10.83 -10.59 26.80
C ALA A 277 9.78 -11.40 27.58
N GLY A 278 9.81 -12.72 27.38
CA GLY A 278 8.87 -13.63 28.00
C GLY A 278 8.81 -13.37 29.50
N ASP A 279 7.60 -13.08 29.96
CA ASP A 279 7.26 -13.14 31.37
C ASP A 279 7.34 -14.64 31.74
N GLU A 280 8.48 -15.04 32.31
CA GLU A 280 8.64 -16.32 32.96
C GLU A 280 7.64 -16.39 34.13
N GLN A 281 6.43 -16.87 33.85
CA GLN A 281 5.47 -17.24 34.86
C GLN A 281 6.03 -18.37 35.72
N HIS A 282 6.56 -18.00 36.87
CA HIS A 282 6.86 -18.89 37.97
C HIS A 282 5.57 -19.60 38.41
N VAL A 283 5.53 -20.91 38.13
CA VAL A 283 4.54 -21.85 38.65
C VAL A 283 4.84 -22.08 40.14
N GLY A 284 3.96 -21.57 41.01
CA GLY A 284 3.93 -21.89 42.44
C GLY A 284 2.50 -22.23 42.85
N GLY A 285 2.21 -23.52 42.98
CA GLY A 285 0.87 -24.03 43.27
C GLY A 285 0.46 -23.96 44.75
N ALA A 286 -0.85 -24.03 45.00
CA ALA A 286 -1.57 -24.74 46.08
C ALA A 286 -3.10 -24.42 45.98
N PRO A 287 -4.01 -25.11 46.69
CA PRO A 287 -4.70 -26.28 46.18
C PRO A 287 -6.23 -26.14 46.13
N ALA A 288 -6.86 -27.17 45.56
CA ALA A 288 -8.27 -27.39 45.35
C ALA A 288 -9.17 -27.08 46.58
N ARG A 289 -10.29 -26.39 46.31
CA ARG A 289 -11.49 -26.42 47.17
C ARG A 289 -12.64 -27.09 46.45
N THR A 290 -13.10 -28.14 47.09
CA THR A 290 -14.26 -28.98 46.81
C THR A 290 -15.55 -28.17 46.70
N HIS A 291 -16.29 -28.36 45.61
CA HIS A 291 -17.64 -27.82 45.47
C HIS A 291 -18.65 -28.90 45.86
N ARG A 292 -19.40 -28.66 46.94
CA ARG A 292 -20.43 -29.56 47.47
C ARG A 292 -21.77 -29.18 46.85
N HIS A 293 -22.38 -30.17 46.21
CA HIS A 293 -23.73 -30.19 45.67
C HIS A 293 -24.75 -29.95 46.80
N ASN A 294 -25.72 -29.05 46.61
CA ASN A 294 -27.03 -29.09 47.28
C ASN A 294 -28.05 -28.41 46.35
N GLY A 295 -28.95 -29.21 45.77
CA GLY A 295 -30.15 -28.69 45.09
C GLY A 295 -31.29 -28.43 46.09
N PRO A 296 -32.41 -27.83 45.65
CA PRO A 296 -33.62 -27.79 46.45
C PRO A 296 -34.79 -28.56 45.81
N SER A 297 -35.52 -29.28 46.65
CA SER A 297 -36.96 -29.60 46.55
C SER A 297 -37.47 -29.73 47.99
N PRO A 298 -38.76 -29.50 48.32
CA PRO A 298 -39.92 -29.34 47.45
C PRO A 298 -40.50 -27.91 47.40
#